data_AF-A0A1Q7K281-F1
#
_entry.id   AF-A0A1Q7K281-F1
#
_cell.length_a   1.000
_cell.length_b   1.000
_cell.length_c   1.000
_cell.angle_alpha   90.00
_cell.angle_beta   90.00
_cell.angle_gamma   90.00
#
_symmetry.space_group_name_H-M   'P 1'
#
loop_
_entity.id
_entity.type
_entity.pdbx_description
1 polymer ?
#
loop_
_entity_poly.entity_id
_entity_poly.type
_entity_poly.pdbx_seq_one_letter_code
_entity_poly.pdbx_strand_id
1 'polypeptide(L)'
;MVRGGYGRNFDKVLLNITSNERRQILGQYASYTVLNPSYDNPLGGITFETIKAQNLPRDMIVIANDYKTPTQDQVSIGLAQQVGAGYAVQMDYVHSKGFNEPRARRINFFEDPVTHLPRNPTAFGRPFPQFIDITRYETTAKSDYDGWQFGFQGRDFGPAWLKAQFSGSYTLSWTYSDHESNRFDQVTNPFNLADEWSFSASDQRHRFIVNGMARLPWDVTLSTIFFAGSPRTINTRTNLDPFGTGTGRWLDATGATIPRYSARTEKNDYKLDLRLSKDVRIGHMRLQGLVEGFNVLNTKNLTNYNGVVGARTYLQAANSTDTFYQPRQVQLGFRVSY
;
A
#
# COMPACT_ATOMS: atom_id res chain seq x y z
N MET A 1 -28.03 -12.70 13.93
CA MET A 1 -27.09 -12.21 14.96
C MET A 1 -26.67 -10.81 14.58
N VAL A 2 -26.82 -9.85 15.50
CA VAL A 2 -26.23 -8.51 15.36
C VAL A 2 -24.97 -8.48 16.23
N ARG A 3 -23.90 -7.89 15.70
CA ARG A 3 -22.62 -7.71 16.39
C ARG A 3 -22.14 -6.29 16.14
N GLY A 4 -21.37 -5.76 17.07
CA GLY A 4 -20.73 -4.47 16.89
C GLY A 4 -19.75 -4.21 18.02
N GLY A 5 -18.88 -3.25 17.81
CA GLY A 5 -17.88 -2.88 18.79
C GLY A 5 -17.23 -1.56 18.47
N TYR A 6 -16.67 -0.95 19.51
CA TYR A 6 -15.75 0.17 19.41
C TYR A 6 -14.47 -0.21 20.14
N GLY A 7 -13.34 0.14 19.56
CA GLY A 7 -12.04 -0.04 20.18
C GLY A 7 -11.08 1.08 19.78
N ARG A 8 -10.19 1.42 20.71
CA ARG A 8 -9.05 2.29 20.45
C ARG A 8 -7.76 1.49 20.59
N ASN A 9 -6.97 1.46 19.53
CA ASN A 9 -5.65 0.86 19.52
C ASN A 9 -4.58 1.94 19.61
N PHE A 10 -3.45 1.60 20.22
CA PHE A 10 -2.27 2.45 20.35
C PHE A 10 -1.09 1.74 19.67
N ASP A 11 -0.34 2.44 18.82
CA ASP A 11 0.90 1.92 18.23
C ASP A 11 2.12 2.36 19.06
N LYS A 12 3.27 1.74 18.83
CA LYS A 12 4.52 2.07 19.52
C LYS A 12 5.21 3.30 18.93
N VAL A 13 5.89 4.04 19.79
CA VAL A 13 6.87 5.06 19.36
C VAL A 13 8.10 4.35 18.78
N LEU A 14 8.60 4.86 17.65
CA LEU A 14 9.73 4.26 16.95
C LEU A 14 11.06 4.57 17.65
N LEU A 15 11.70 3.52 18.18
CA LEU A 15 12.98 3.61 18.89
C LEU A 15 14.16 4.03 18.00
N ASN A 16 14.10 3.74 16.69
CA ASN A 16 15.19 4.10 15.78
C ASN A 16 15.30 5.62 15.58
N ILE A 17 14.17 6.35 15.58
CA ILE A 17 14.16 7.80 15.40
C ILE A 17 14.79 8.48 16.63
N THR A 18 14.35 8.09 17.83
CA THR A 18 14.89 8.65 19.10
C THR A 18 16.36 8.30 19.27
N SER A 19 16.77 7.10 18.88
CA SER A 19 18.18 6.70 18.87
C SER A 19 19.02 7.53 17.88
N ASN A 20 18.52 7.79 16.67
CA ASN A 20 19.26 8.58 15.67
C ASN A 20 19.42 10.03 16.10
N GLU A 21 18.35 10.67 16.57
CA GLU A 21 18.41 12.03 17.12
C GLU A 21 19.42 12.11 18.28
N ARG A 22 19.36 11.18 19.25
CA ARG A 22 20.28 11.14 20.38
C ARG A 22 21.74 11.00 19.92
N ARG A 23 22.03 10.11 18.97
CA ARG A 23 23.40 9.91 18.45
C ARG A 23 23.92 11.15 17.73
N GLN A 24 23.07 11.91 17.05
CA GLN A 24 23.44 13.17 16.41
C GLN A 24 23.73 14.26 17.44
N ILE A 25 22.88 14.40 18.46
CA ILE A 25 23.07 15.37 19.57
C ILE A 25 24.37 15.07 20.32
N LEU A 26 24.65 13.79 20.61
CA LEU A 26 25.89 13.36 21.27
C LEU A 26 27.12 13.46 20.36
N GLY A 27 26.97 13.86 19.09
CA GLY A 27 28.08 13.95 18.14
C GLY A 27 28.77 12.60 17.92
N GLN A 28 28.02 11.50 17.97
CA GLN A 28 28.47 10.13 17.70
C GLN A 28 28.11 9.68 16.27
N TYR A 29 27.32 10.49 15.57
CA TYR A 29 26.83 10.20 14.24
C TYR A 29 26.60 11.52 13.47
N ALA A 30 26.96 11.53 12.19
CA ALA A 30 26.67 12.59 11.25
C ALA A 30 26.26 11.97 9.92
N SER A 31 25.20 12.49 9.31
CA SER A 31 24.83 12.15 7.93
C SER A 31 25.35 13.26 7.01
N TYR A 32 26.10 12.87 5.99
CA TYR A 32 26.70 13.78 5.02
C TYR A 32 26.40 13.27 3.62
N THR A 33 25.75 14.12 2.81
CA THR A 33 25.37 13.78 1.44
C THR A 33 26.38 14.39 0.47
N VAL A 34 27.01 13.55 -0.34
CA VAL A 34 27.89 13.98 -1.44
C VAL A 34 27.12 13.92 -2.75
N LEU A 35 27.02 15.04 -3.44
CA LEU A 35 26.41 15.11 -4.76
C LEU A 35 27.43 14.68 -5.82
N ASN A 36 27.05 13.75 -6.70
CA ASN A 36 27.90 13.19 -7.76
C ASN A 36 29.27 12.68 -7.26
N PRO A 37 29.29 11.72 -6.32
CA PRO A 37 30.54 11.18 -5.78
C PRO A 37 31.35 10.43 -6.85
N SER A 38 32.67 10.49 -6.75
CA SER A 38 33.54 9.57 -7.49
C SER A 38 33.32 8.15 -6.98
N TYR A 39 33.30 7.17 -7.89
CA TYR A 39 33.13 5.76 -7.51
C TYR A 39 34.26 5.26 -6.59
N ASP A 40 35.50 5.66 -6.90
CA ASP A 40 36.69 5.18 -6.17
C ASP A 40 36.95 5.94 -4.86
N ASN A 41 36.36 7.13 -4.72
CA ASN A 41 36.50 7.95 -3.52
C ASN A 41 35.21 8.75 -3.27
N PRO A 42 34.15 8.09 -2.79
CA PRO A 42 32.83 8.71 -2.70
C PRO A 42 32.75 9.82 -1.65
N LEU A 43 33.63 9.81 -0.64
CA LEU A 43 33.70 10.85 0.39
C LEU A 43 34.76 11.92 0.09
N GLY A 44 35.55 11.78 -0.98
CA GLY A 44 36.60 12.75 -1.31
C GLY A 44 37.65 12.94 -0.21
N GLY A 45 37.87 11.94 0.66
CA GLY A 45 38.74 12.05 1.83
C GLY A 45 38.13 12.77 3.06
N ILE A 46 36.86 13.14 3.02
CA ILE A 46 36.15 13.70 4.18
C ILE A 46 35.97 12.61 5.23
N THR A 47 36.48 12.86 6.43
CA THR A 47 36.31 11.98 7.59
C THR A 47 35.26 12.52 8.56
N PHE A 48 34.80 11.68 9.48
CA PHE A 48 33.92 12.12 10.57
C PHE A 48 34.56 13.25 11.41
N GLU A 49 35.86 13.13 11.69
CA GLU A 49 36.59 14.18 12.42
C GLU A 49 36.68 15.49 11.61
N THR A 50 36.84 15.40 10.29
CA THR A 50 36.79 16.58 9.41
C THR A 50 35.44 17.28 9.49
N ILE A 51 34.33 16.52 9.41
CA ILE A 51 32.96 17.07 9.52
C ILE A 51 32.76 17.78 10.86
N LYS A 52 33.26 17.18 11.95
CA LYS A 52 33.12 17.73 13.31
C LYS A 52 34.01 18.96 13.52
N ALA A 53 35.28 18.91 13.11
CA ALA A 53 36.26 19.97 13.31
C ALA A 53 35.95 21.22 12.46
N GLN A 54 35.47 21.02 11.23
CA GLN A 54 35.15 22.12 10.31
C GLN A 54 33.68 22.54 10.37
N ASN A 55 32.87 21.89 11.22
CA ASN A 55 31.43 22.09 11.34
C ASN A 55 30.74 22.11 9.96
N LEU A 56 31.08 21.13 9.11
CA LEU A 56 30.54 21.03 7.77
C LEU A 56 29.02 20.87 7.83
N PRO A 57 28.26 21.49 6.91
CA PRO A 57 26.82 21.30 6.82
C PRO A 57 26.47 19.81 6.77
N ARG A 58 25.51 19.40 7.59
CA ARG A 58 25.10 18.00 7.77
C ARG A 58 23.58 17.88 7.85
N ASP A 59 23.05 16.68 7.63
CA ASP A 59 21.63 16.44 7.86
C ASP A 59 21.36 16.23 9.36
N MET A 60 20.24 16.76 9.82
CA MET A 60 19.77 16.59 11.19
C MET A 60 18.40 15.92 11.20
N ILE A 61 18.21 15.02 12.16
CA ILE A 61 16.95 14.39 12.50
C ILE A 61 16.57 14.89 13.88
N VAL A 62 15.36 15.44 13.97
CA VAL A 62 14.76 15.87 15.24
C VAL A 62 13.39 15.26 15.41
N ILE A 63 12.99 15.05 16.66
CA ILE A 63 11.63 14.65 17.01
C ILE A 63 10.90 15.88 17.54
N ALA A 64 9.64 16.01 17.15
CA ALA A 64 8.77 17.05 17.68
C ALA A 64 8.64 16.90 19.21
N ASN A 65 8.81 17.98 19.97
CA ASN A 65 8.68 17.93 21.44
C ASN A 65 7.30 17.46 21.91
N ASP A 66 6.28 17.60 21.06
CA ASP A 66 4.90 17.20 21.26
C ASP A 66 4.54 15.88 20.56
N TYR A 67 5.54 15.01 20.33
CA TYR A 67 5.33 13.69 19.71
C TYR A 67 4.40 12.82 20.57
N LYS A 68 3.29 12.40 19.98
CA LYS A 68 2.27 11.57 20.63
C LYS A 68 2.33 10.14 20.15
N THR A 69 1.80 9.24 20.97
CA THR A 69 1.61 7.84 20.55
C THR A 69 0.52 7.80 19.46
N PRO A 70 0.76 7.14 18.31
CA PRO A 70 -0.26 6.97 17.29
C PRO A 70 -1.47 6.20 17.83
N THR A 71 -2.66 6.64 17.44
CA THR A 71 -3.93 6.08 17.94
C THR A 71 -4.87 5.81 16.79
N GLN A 72 -5.58 4.69 16.84
CA GLN A 72 -6.59 4.32 15.86
C GLN A 72 -7.90 4.01 16.56
N ASP A 73 -8.95 4.74 16.22
CA ASP A 73 -10.32 4.43 16.62
C ASP A 73 -10.96 3.54 15.55
N GLN A 74 -11.62 2.47 15.97
CA GLN A 74 -12.36 1.59 15.07
C GLN A 74 -13.76 1.36 15.61
N VAL A 75 -14.75 1.52 14.74
CA VAL A 75 -16.15 1.15 14.99
C VAL A 75 -16.55 0.09 13.97
N SER A 76 -17.27 -0.93 14.41
CA SER A 76 -17.90 -1.89 13.52
C SER A 76 -19.32 -2.22 13.93
N ILE A 77 -20.17 -2.47 12.94
CA ILE A 77 -21.52 -3.00 13.13
C ILE A 77 -21.80 -4.01 12.03
N GLY A 78 -22.39 -5.13 12.40
CA GLY A 78 -22.62 -6.24 11.49
C GLY A 78 -23.88 -7.03 11.79
N LEU A 79 -24.48 -7.52 10.72
CA LEU A 79 -25.60 -8.46 10.75
C LEU A 79 -25.16 -9.73 10.05
N ALA A 80 -25.41 -10.88 10.68
CA ALA A 80 -25.28 -12.19 10.05
C ALA A 80 -26.57 -12.97 10.23
N GLN A 81 -27.06 -13.57 9.15
CA GLN A 81 -28.29 -14.33 9.13
C GLN A 81 -28.18 -15.57 8.25
N GLN A 82 -28.66 -16.69 8.78
CA GLN A 82 -28.92 -17.87 7.99
C GLN A 82 -30.21 -17.67 7.18
N VAL A 83 -30.17 -17.96 5.89
CA VAL A 83 -31.30 -17.85 4.97
C VAL A 83 -31.65 -19.26 4.47
N GLY A 84 -32.74 -19.82 4.97
CA GLY A 84 -33.10 -21.21 4.70
C GLY A 84 -32.11 -22.23 5.30
N ALA A 85 -32.17 -23.48 4.84
CA ALA A 85 -31.40 -24.57 5.45
C ALA A 85 -29.91 -24.58 5.03
N GLY A 86 -29.53 -23.93 3.93
CA GLY A 86 -28.21 -24.09 3.32
C GLY A 86 -27.42 -22.81 3.08
N TYR A 87 -27.97 -21.62 3.36
CA TYR A 87 -27.32 -20.35 3.03
C TYR A 87 -27.11 -19.48 4.25
N ALA A 88 -26.04 -18.70 4.24
CA ALA A 88 -25.85 -17.63 5.20
C ALA A 88 -25.34 -16.38 4.48
N VAL A 89 -25.82 -15.23 4.95
CA VAL A 89 -25.41 -13.92 4.47
C VAL A 89 -24.95 -13.08 5.66
N GLN A 90 -23.99 -12.20 5.40
CA GLN A 90 -23.54 -11.22 6.36
C GLN A 90 -23.27 -9.88 5.69
N MET A 91 -23.44 -8.82 6.46
CA MET A 91 -23.14 -7.45 6.08
C MET A 91 -22.50 -6.77 7.29
N ASP A 92 -21.30 -6.26 7.12
CA ASP A 92 -20.52 -5.58 8.15
C ASP A 92 -20.10 -4.21 7.62
N TYR A 93 -20.32 -3.16 8.40
CA TYR A 93 -19.70 -1.85 8.21
C TYR A 93 -18.56 -1.69 9.19
N VAL A 94 -17.43 -1.19 8.70
CA VAL A 94 -16.25 -0.87 9.50
C VAL A 94 -15.81 0.54 9.17
N HIS A 95 -15.71 1.38 10.20
CA HIS A 95 -15.06 2.68 10.14
C HIS A 95 -13.79 2.63 10.99
N SER A 96 -12.70 3.16 10.46
CA SER A 96 -11.43 3.26 11.18
C SER A 96 -10.80 4.62 10.93
N LYS A 97 -10.38 5.29 12.00
CA LYS A 97 -9.76 6.60 11.94
C LYS A 97 -8.44 6.63 12.71
N GLY A 98 -7.36 6.91 12.00
CA GLY A 98 -6.03 7.09 12.54
C GLY A 98 -5.73 8.54 12.89
N PHE A 99 -5.08 8.74 14.04
CA PHE A 99 -4.62 10.02 14.53
C PHE A 99 -3.22 9.90 15.10
N ASN A 100 -2.50 11.04 15.15
CA ASN A 100 -1.15 11.11 15.67
C ASN A 100 -0.20 10.14 14.94
N GLU A 101 -0.47 9.86 13.66
CA GLU A 101 0.38 8.98 12.88
C GLU A 101 1.70 9.69 12.54
N PRO A 102 2.80 8.94 12.43
CA PRO A 102 4.11 9.51 12.19
C PRO A 102 4.21 10.14 10.79
N ARG A 103 4.83 11.32 10.73
CA ARG A 103 5.14 12.05 9.52
C ARG A 103 6.59 12.53 9.55
N ALA A 104 7.28 12.44 8.42
CA ALA A 104 8.56 13.10 8.22
C ALA A 104 8.35 14.42 7.46
N ARG A 105 8.90 15.51 7.99
CA ARG A 105 8.82 16.83 7.38
C ARG A 105 10.18 17.52 7.37
N ARG A 106 10.59 18.00 6.21
CA ARG A 106 11.77 18.86 6.09
C ARG A 106 11.42 20.29 6.50
N ILE A 107 12.10 20.82 7.49
CA ILE A 107 11.79 22.15 8.06
C ILE A 107 12.86 23.21 7.78
N ASN A 108 13.97 22.86 7.10
CA ASN A 108 15.07 23.80 6.88
C ASN A 108 14.97 24.58 5.56
N PHE A 109 13.78 25.14 5.29
CA PHE A 109 13.48 25.93 4.10
C PHE A 109 12.81 27.26 4.48
N PHE A 110 13.04 28.30 3.67
CA PHE A 110 12.19 29.49 3.71
C PHE A 110 10.92 29.26 2.91
N GLU A 111 9.80 29.83 3.38
CA GLU A 111 8.52 29.81 2.69
C GLU A 111 8.44 30.95 1.66
N ASP A 112 7.89 30.67 0.48
CA ASP A 112 7.41 31.70 -0.42
C ASP A 112 6.00 32.16 0.02
N PRO A 113 5.81 33.43 0.40
CA PRO A 113 4.53 33.92 0.93
C PRO A 113 3.40 33.98 -0.12
N VAL A 114 3.71 33.85 -1.42
CA VAL A 114 2.69 33.87 -2.48
C VAL A 114 2.19 32.47 -2.78
N THR A 115 3.10 31.51 -2.88
CA THR A 115 2.77 30.14 -3.30
C THR A 115 2.66 29.17 -2.12
N HIS A 116 3.12 29.57 -0.93
CA HIS A 116 3.23 28.71 0.25
C HIS A 116 4.08 27.45 0.00
N LEU A 117 5.14 27.60 -0.80
CA LEU A 117 6.07 26.53 -1.16
C LEU A 117 7.49 26.82 -0.63
N PRO A 118 8.35 25.79 -0.49
CA PRO A 118 9.77 25.98 -0.24
C PRO A 118 10.48 26.82 -1.31
N ARG A 119 11.25 27.80 -0.86
CA ARG A 119 12.20 28.52 -1.71
C ARG A 119 13.46 27.69 -1.95
N ASN A 120 14.07 27.87 -3.12
CA ASN A 120 15.30 27.17 -3.48
C ASN A 120 16.45 27.52 -2.50
N PRO A 121 17.00 26.54 -1.76
CA PRO A 121 17.99 26.79 -0.73
C PRO A 121 19.33 27.28 -1.28
N THR A 122 19.66 26.97 -2.55
CA THR A 122 20.89 27.45 -3.20
C THR A 122 20.82 28.96 -3.49
N ALA A 123 19.62 29.49 -3.77
CA ALA A 123 19.42 30.90 -4.08
C ALA A 123 19.08 31.75 -2.85
N PHE A 124 18.31 31.20 -1.91
CA PHE A 124 17.78 31.94 -0.76
C PHE A 124 18.41 31.55 0.58
N GLY A 125 19.30 30.56 0.60
CA GLY A 125 19.87 30.02 1.82
C GLY A 125 18.87 29.19 2.62
N ARG A 126 19.19 28.96 3.90
CA ARG A 126 18.40 28.14 4.83
C ARG A 126 18.21 28.86 6.17
N PRO A 127 17.08 28.64 6.87
CA PRO A 127 16.89 29.17 8.23
C PRO A 127 18.01 28.76 9.20
N PHE A 128 18.52 27.53 9.08
CA PHE A 128 19.67 27.03 9.83
C PHE A 128 20.80 26.64 8.86
N PRO A 129 21.72 27.57 8.52
CA PRO A 129 22.75 27.36 7.51
C PRO A 129 23.75 26.23 7.84
N GLN A 130 23.91 25.89 9.12
CA GLN A 130 24.78 24.80 9.57
C GLN A 130 24.25 23.40 9.27
N PHE A 131 23.00 23.30 8.78
CA PHE A 131 22.39 22.03 8.40
C PHE A 131 22.03 22.04 6.92
N ILE A 132 22.29 20.92 6.24
CA ILE A 132 21.84 20.71 4.85
C ILE A 132 20.33 20.55 4.87
N ASP A 133 19.81 19.70 5.73
CA ASP A 133 18.37 19.54 5.95
C ASP A 133 18.10 19.22 7.41
N ILE A 134 16.88 19.52 7.85
CA ILE A 134 16.39 19.11 9.16
C ILE A 134 15.10 18.35 8.91
N THR A 135 15.17 17.02 9.02
CA THR A 135 13.99 16.16 9.01
C THR A 135 13.41 16.12 10.42
N ARG A 136 12.25 16.74 10.60
CA ARG A 136 11.44 16.67 11.81
C ARG A 136 10.46 15.51 11.70
N TYR A 137 10.53 14.57 12.63
CA TYR A 137 9.50 13.56 12.82
C TYR A 137 8.44 14.07 13.79
N GLU A 138 7.20 14.08 13.35
CA GLU A 138 6.05 14.57 14.09
C GLU A 138 4.89 13.60 14.00
N THR A 139 3.88 13.78 14.85
CA THR A 139 2.69 12.91 14.91
C THR A 139 1.46 13.71 14.53
N THR A 140 1.44 14.22 13.29
CA THR A 140 0.35 15.05 12.76
C THR A 140 -0.43 14.37 11.66
N ALA A 141 0.02 13.20 11.19
CA ALA A 141 -0.66 12.47 10.14
C ALA A 141 -1.92 11.76 10.65
N LYS A 142 -2.80 11.48 9.70
CA LYS A 142 -4.12 10.93 9.86
C LYS A 142 -4.42 9.94 8.72
N SER A 143 -5.30 9.01 9.02
CA SER A 143 -5.86 8.05 8.07
C SER A 143 -7.34 7.86 8.34
N ASP A 144 -8.09 7.50 7.31
CA ASP A 144 -9.52 7.27 7.39
C ASP A 144 -9.91 6.12 6.46
N TYR A 145 -10.70 5.18 6.98
CA TYR A 145 -11.17 4.02 6.27
C TYR A 145 -12.65 3.82 6.54
N ASP A 146 -13.41 3.68 5.47
CA ASP A 146 -14.79 3.23 5.49
C ASP A 146 -14.93 2.00 4.62
N GLY A 147 -15.57 0.95 5.14
CA GLY A 147 -15.73 -0.31 4.43
C GLY A 147 -17.07 -0.97 4.68
N TRP A 148 -17.81 -1.23 3.61
CA TRP A 148 -18.93 -2.16 3.63
C TRP A 148 -18.47 -3.52 3.11
N GLN A 149 -18.64 -4.54 3.94
CA GLN A 149 -18.24 -5.92 3.66
C GLN A 149 -19.47 -6.80 3.65
N PHE A 150 -19.70 -7.48 2.53
CA PHE A 150 -20.80 -8.40 2.35
C PHE A 150 -20.22 -9.79 2.19
N GLY A 151 -20.68 -10.74 2.99
CA GLY A 151 -20.31 -12.14 2.87
C GLY A 151 -21.53 -12.97 2.53
N PHE A 152 -21.34 -13.97 1.70
CA PHE A 152 -22.39 -14.93 1.36
C PHE A 152 -21.79 -16.33 1.26
N GLN A 153 -22.54 -17.32 1.69
CA GLN A 153 -22.15 -18.72 1.58
C GLN A 153 -23.36 -19.59 1.36
N GLY A 154 -23.16 -20.69 0.63
CA GLY A 154 -24.14 -21.73 0.41
C GLY A 154 -23.51 -23.10 0.52
N ARG A 155 -24.22 -24.05 1.11
CA ARG A 155 -23.83 -25.46 1.20
C ARG A 155 -24.94 -26.34 0.65
N ASP A 156 -24.54 -27.48 0.11
CA ASP A 156 -25.42 -28.54 -0.38
C ASP A 156 -26.48 -28.08 -1.39
N PHE A 157 -26.19 -27.04 -2.16
CA PHE A 157 -27.10 -26.55 -3.18
C PHE A 157 -27.04 -27.44 -4.43
N GLY A 158 -28.18 -27.60 -5.09
CA GLY A 158 -28.32 -28.42 -6.29
C GLY A 158 -28.90 -29.82 -6.04
N PRO A 159 -29.30 -30.50 -7.13
CA PRO A 159 -29.86 -31.84 -7.08
C PRO A 159 -28.84 -32.87 -6.59
N ALA A 160 -29.28 -34.09 -6.26
CA ALA A 160 -28.40 -35.15 -5.72
C ALA A 160 -27.17 -35.45 -6.62
N TRP A 161 -27.29 -35.25 -7.93
CA TRP A 161 -26.22 -35.46 -8.92
C TRP A 161 -25.25 -34.27 -9.05
N LEU A 162 -25.55 -33.13 -8.43
CA LEU A 162 -24.74 -31.91 -8.41
C LEU A 162 -24.80 -31.29 -7.02
N LYS A 163 -23.94 -31.76 -6.13
CA LYS A 163 -23.78 -31.17 -4.79
C LYS A 163 -22.70 -30.12 -4.82
N ALA A 164 -23.08 -28.88 -4.54
CA ALA A 164 -22.16 -27.76 -4.60
C ALA A 164 -22.21 -26.90 -3.33
N GLN A 165 -21.11 -26.19 -3.12
CA GLN A 165 -20.94 -25.23 -2.05
C GLN A 165 -20.18 -24.02 -2.58
N PHE A 166 -20.45 -22.86 -2.02
CA PHE A 166 -19.77 -21.62 -2.36
C PHE A 166 -19.64 -20.71 -1.14
N SER A 167 -18.67 -19.82 -1.23
CA SER A 167 -18.49 -18.71 -0.31
C SER A 167 -17.95 -17.54 -1.10
N GLY A 168 -18.42 -16.33 -0.82
CA GLY A 168 -17.89 -15.14 -1.44
C GLY A 168 -17.95 -13.93 -0.52
N SER A 169 -17.17 -12.94 -0.89
CA SER A 169 -17.08 -11.67 -0.22
C SER A 169 -17.06 -10.54 -1.23
N TYR A 170 -17.83 -9.49 -0.97
CA TYR A 170 -17.77 -8.22 -1.67
C TYR A 170 -17.39 -7.13 -0.67
N THR A 171 -16.43 -6.28 -1.01
CA THR A 171 -16.02 -5.13 -0.22
C THR A 171 -16.15 -3.87 -1.06
N LEU A 172 -16.86 -2.90 -0.53
CA LEU A 172 -16.93 -1.53 -1.01
C LEU A 172 -16.22 -0.65 0.02
N SER A 173 -15.07 -0.08 -0.33
CA SER A 173 -14.26 0.68 0.64
C SER A 173 -13.69 1.98 0.11
N TRP A 174 -13.44 2.90 1.03
CA TRP A 174 -12.69 4.14 0.85
C TRP A 174 -11.53 4.14 1.82
N THR A 175 -10.34 4.47 1.34
CA THR A 175 -9.16 4.60 2.19
C THR A 175 -8.42 5.88 1.87
N TYR A 176 -8.33 6.78 2.84
CA TYR A 176 -7.66 8.06 2.74
C TYR A 176 -6.54 8.16 3.77
N SER A 177 -5.49 8.91 3.42
CA SER A 177 -4.39 9.21 4.34
C SER A 177 -3.59 10.42 3.85
N ASP A 178 -3.00 11.14 4.80
CA ASP A 178 -2.09 12.26 4.53
C ASP A 178 -0.61 11.93 4.80
N HIS A 179 -0.29 10.64 4.86
CA HIS A 179 1.07 10.11 4.92
C HIS A 179 1.19 8.87 4.04
N GLU A 180 2.40 8.36 3.83
CA GLU A 180 2.63 7.09 3.15
C GLU A 180 2.65 5.93 4.15
N SER A 181 2.46 4.70 3.66
CA SER A 181 2.70 3.50 4.49
C SER A 181 4.14 3.46 5.02
N ASN A 182 5.08 4.10 4.32
CA ASN A 182 6.44 4.30 4.79
C ASN A 182 6.55 5.55 5.68
N ARG A 183 6.88 5.31 6.95
CA ARG A 183 6.95 6.33 8.01
C ARG A 183 8.13 7.32 7.87
N PHE A 184 8.98 7.14 6.85
CA PHE A 184 10.12 8.00 6.53
C PHE A 184 9.90 8.88 5.30
N ASP A 185 8.77 8.71 4.60
CA ASP A 185 8.50 9.50 3.41
C ASP A 185 8.16 10.94 3.79
N GLN A 186 8.76 11.85 3.03
CA GLN A 186 8.65 13.28 3.25
C GLN A 186 7.37 13.80 2.64
N VAL A 187 6.71 14.72 3.35
CA VAL A 187 5.61 15.51 2.75
C VAL A 187 6.08 16.26 1.50
N THR A 188 5.18 16.39 0.55
CA THR A 188 5.31 17.16 -0.69
C THR A 188 5.55 18.62 -0.39
N ASN A 189 4.67 19.24 0.39
CA ASN A 189 4.76 20.62 0.80
C ASN A 189 4.86 20.72 2.34
N PRO A 190 6.01 21.10 2.91
CA PRO A 190 6.17 21.23 4.36
C PRO A 190 5.38 22.40 4.98
N PHE A 191 4.90 23.36 4.17
CA PHE A 191 4.14 24.52 4.62
C PHE A 191 2.63 24.34 4.51
N ASN A 192 2.15 23.43 3.65
CA ASN A 192 0.74 23.06 3.57
C ASN A 192 0.55 21.54 3.70
N LEU A 193 0.29 21.09 4.93
CA LEU A 193 0.07 19.69 5.25
C LEU A 193 -1.34 19.19 4.93
N ALA A 194 -2.30 20.09 4.73
CA ALA A 194 -3.67 19.70 4.39
C ALA A 194 -3.76 19.12 2.97
N ASP A 195 -2.90 19.60 2.06
CA ASP A 195 -2.81 19.14 0.67
C ASP A 195 -2.30 17.69 0.54
N GLU A 196 -1.75 17.13 1.63
CA GLU A 196 -1.31 15.74 1.65
C GLU A 196 -2.48 14.76 1.70
N TRP A 197 -3.69 15.20 2.09
CA TRP A 197 -4.84 14.32 2.24
C TRP A 197 -5.34 13.82 0.89
N SER A 198 -5.15 12.52 0.63
CA SER A 198 -5.60 11.89 -0.61
C SER A 198 -5.95 10.42 -0.38
N PHE A 199 -6.35 9.72 -1.44
CA PHE A 199 -6.49 8.27 -1.41
C PHE A 199 -5.18 7.61 -0.96
N SER A 200 -5.29 6.50 -0.24
CA SER A 200 -4.15 5.67 0.15
C SER A 200 -3.76 4.72 -0.99
N ALA A 201 -2.50 4.26 -0.98
CA ALA A 201 -1.99 3.24 -1.89
C ALA A 201 -2.82 1.94 -1.93
N SER A 202 -3.47 1.63 -0.82
CA SER A 202 -4.30 0.42 -0.65
C SER A 202 -5.76 0.63 -1.04
N ASP A 203 -6.15 1.82 -1.52
CA ASP A 203 -7.54 2.07 -1.89
C ASP A 203 -7.90 1.29 -3.17
N GLN A 204 -8.82 0.34 -3.00
CA GLN A 204 -9.53 -0.32 -4.09
C GLN A 204 -11.02 -0.25 -3.77
N ARG A 205 -11.77 0.53 -4.56
CA ARG A 205 -13.18 0.84 -4.28
C ARG A 205 -14.05 -0.41 -4.19
N HIS A 206 -13.95 -1.31 -5.16
CA HIS A 206 -14.73 -2.54 -5.21
C HIS A 206 -13.80 -3.75 -5.25
N ARG A 207 -14.08 -4.73 -4.40
CA ARG A 207 -13.35 -6.00 -4.38
C ARG A 207 -14.33 -7.15 -4.22
N PHE A 208 -14.29 -8.12 -5.12
CA PHE A 208 -15.17 -9.28 -5.14
C PHE A 208 -14.36 -10.56 -5.26
N ILE A 209 -14.63 -11.52 -4.38
CA ILE A 209 -14.01 -12.85 -4.41
C ILE A 209 -15.11 -13.87 -4.22
N VAL A 210 -15.12 -14.92 -5.05
CA VAL A 210 -15.98 -16.09 -4.88
C VAL A 210 -15.16 -17.35 -5.01
N ASN A 211 -15.36 -18.24 -4.06
CA ASN A 211 -14.83 -19.59 -4.07
C ASN A 211 -16.00 -20.57 -4.17
N GLY A 212 -15.87 -21.58 -5.02
CA GLY A 212 -16.90 -22.59 -5.22
C GLY A 212 -16.30 -23.98 -5.34
N MET A 213 -17.07 -24.99 -4.96
CA MET A 213 -16.76 -26.39 -5.20
C MET A 213 -18.05 -27.12 -5.57
N ALA A 214 -18.01 -27.95 -6.60
CA ALA A 214 -19.12 -28.82 -7.00
C ALA A 214 -18.61 -30.25 -7.23
N ARG A 215 -19.33 -31.23 -6.69
CA ARG A 215 -19.18 -32.64 -7.07
C ARG A 215 -20.11 -32.90 -8.25
N LEU A 216 -19.51 -33.15 -9.40
CA LEU A 216 -20.14 -33.52 -10.65
C LEU A 216 -20.34 -35.05 -10.71
N PRO A 217 -21.14 -35.55 -11.68
CA PRO A 217 -21.20 -36.98 -11.97
C PRO A 217 -19.82 -37.60 -12.19
N TRP A 218 -19.75 -38.91 -11.96
CA TRP A 218 -18.52 -39.69 -12.06
C TRP A 218 -17.40 -39.20 -11.13
N ASP A 219 -17.69 -38.88 -9.86
CA ASP A 219 -16.66 -38.52 -8.87
C ASP A 219 -15.68 -37.42 -9.33
N VAL A 220 -16.13 -36.54 -10.23
CA VAL A 220 -15.36 -35.37 -10.65
C VAL A 220 -15.69 -34.23 -9.71
N THR A 221 -14.66 -33.58 -9.18
CA THR A 221 -14.81 -32.37 -8.37
C THR A 221 -14.31 -31.18 -9.16
N LEU A 222 -15.16 -30.17 -9.33
CA LEU A 222 -14.82 -28.86 -9.84
C LEU A 222 -14.61 -27.91 -8.66
N SER A 223 -13.50 -27.20 -8.62
CA SER A 223 -13.27 -26.07 -7.71
C SER A 223 -13.02 -24.80 -8.53
N THR A 224 -13.52 -23.68 -8.04
CA THR A 224 -13.49 -22.40 -8.74
C THR A 224 -13.07 -21.30 -7.79
N ILE A 225 -12.19 -20.42 -8.24
CA ILE A 225 -11.88 -19.15 -7.59
C ILE A 225 -12.08 -18.06 -8.63
N PHE A 226 -12.97 -17.12 -8.33
CA PHE A 226 -13.16 -15.92 -9.13
C PHE A 226 -12.81 -14.69 -8.29
N PHE A 227 -12.05 -13.80 -8.89
CA PHE A 227 -11.70 -12.51 -8.33
C PHE A 227 -12.06 -11.41 -9.32
N ALA A 228 -12.61 -10.30 -8.82
CA ALA A 228 -12.71 -9.04 -9.54
C ALA A 228 -12.41 -7.87 -8.61
N GLY A 229 -11.74 -6.84 -9.13
CA GLY A 229 -11.41 -5.63 -8.40
C GLY A 229 -11.51 -4.40 -9.29
N SER A 230 -12.01 -3.30 -8.74
CA SER A 230 -12.03 -2.01 -9.43
C SER A 230 -10.61 -1.46 -9.63
N PRO A 231 -10.46 -0.35 -10.37
CA PRO A 231 -9.16 0.27 -10.53
C PRO A 231 -8.51 0.64 -9.21
N ARG A 232 -7.21 0.37 -9.14
CA ARG A 232 -6.36 0.67 -7.98
C ARG A 232 -5.70 2.02 -8.16
N THR A 233 -5.36 2.67 -7.07
CA THR A 233 -4.58 3.90 -7.08
C THR A 233 -3.18 3.69 -7.65
N ILE A 234 -2.68 4.68 -8.39
CA ILE A 234 -1.32 4.74 -8.93
C ILE A 234 -0.57 5.86 -8.24
N ASN A 235 0.68 5.58 -7.86
CA ASN A 235 1.54 6.55 -7.20
C ASN A 235 2.04 7.64 -8.19
N THR A 236 1.24 8.71 -8.37
CA THR A 236 1.44 9.87 -9.26
C THR A 236 2.53 10.89 -8.87
N ARG A 237 3.81 10.68 -9.19
CA ARG A 237 4.91 11.59 -8.82
C ARG A 237 5.37 12.48 -9.99
N THR A 238 6.22 13.47 -9.72
CA THR A 238 7.01 14.15 -10.76
C THR A 238 8.50 13.90 -10.60
N ASN A 239 9.25 14.05 -11.70
CA ASN A 239 10.72 14.14 -11.66
C ASN A 239 11.20 15.58 -11.54
N LEU A 240 10.29 16.56 -11.52
CA LEU A 240 10.64 17.95 -11.28
C LEU A 240 11.05 18.14 -9.82
N ASP A 241 12.07 18.97 -9.63
CA ASP A 241 12.51 19.46 -8.33
C ASP A 241 12.39 20.99 -8.35
N PRO A 242 11.15 21.53 -8.32
CA PRO A 242 10.93 22.98 -8.42
C PRO A 242 11.61 23.76 -7.29
N PHE A 243 12.01 23.08 -6.21
CA PHE A 243 12.63 23.68 -5.03
C PHE A 243 14.15 23.49 -4.97
N GLY A 244 14.79 22.83 -5.94
CA GLY A 244 16.23 22.58 -5.90
C GLY A 244 16.69 21.78 -4.66
N THR A 245 15.85 20.85 -4.20
CA THR A 245 16.08 19.98 -3.03
C THR A 245 16.74 18.64 -3.37
N GLY A 246 17.03 18.39 -4.64
CA GLY A 246 17.56 17.12 -5.15
C GLY A 246 16.56 15.96 -5.09
N THR A 247 15.28 16.23 -4.83
CA THR A 247 14.24 15.20 -4.65
C THR A 247 13.03 15.50 -5.53
N GLY A 248 12.57 14.53 -6.34
CA GLY A 248 11.30 14.63 -7.04
C GLY A 248 10.13 14.68 -6.04
N ARG A 249 9.24 15.66 -6.19
CA ARG A 249 8.08 15.86 -5.30
C ARG A 249 6.77 15.49 -6.01
N TRP A 250 5.64 15.66 -5.34
CA TRP A 250 4.30 15.52 -5.92
C TRP A 250 3.82 16.89 -6.39
N LEU A 251 4.54 17.53 -7.30
CA LEU A 251 4.28 18.90 -7.75
C LEU A 251 4.26 18.99 -9.27
N ASP A 252 3.47 19.90 -9.82
CA ASP A 252 3.56 20.23 -11.24
C ASP A 252 4.65 21.28 -11.51
N ALA A 253 4.80 21.66 -12.79
CA ALA A 253 5.80 22.64 -13.22
C ALA A 253 5.53 24.06 -12.69
N THR A 254 4.31 24.34 -12.22
CA THR A 254 3.93 25.61 -11.59
C THR A 254 4.16 25.61 -10.07
N GLY A 255 4.50 24.46 -9.50
CA GLY A 255 4.67 24.24 -8.06
C GLY A 255 3.38 23.84 -7.35
N ALA A 256 2.27 23.63 -8.06
CA ALA A 256 1.03 23.18 -7.43
C ALA A 256 1.15 21.71 -6.99
N THR A 257 0.58 21.38 -5.83
CA THR A 257 0.58 20.01 -5.31
C THR A 257 -0.31 19.09 -6.15
N ILE A 258 0.30 18.05 -6.70
CA ILE A 258 -0.39 16.93 -7.31
C ILE A 258 -0.76 15.98 -6.17
N PRO A 259 -2.05 15.69 -5.93
CA PRO A 259 -2.42 14.80 -4.85
C PRO A 259 -1.79 13.42 -5.05
N ARG A 260 -1.28 12.85 -3.95
CA ARG A 260 -0.77 11.47 -3.93
C ARG A 260 -1.86 10.52 -4.38
N TYR A 261 -1.49 9.44 -5.07
CA TYR A 261 -2.47 8.42 -5.50
C TYR A 261 -3.68 8.96 -6.30
N SER A 262 -3.53 10.10 -6.97
CA SER A 262 -4.59 10.79 -7.71
C SER A 262 -5.01 10.09 -9.00
N ALA A 263 -4.14 9.25 -9.56
CA ALA A 263 -4.45 8.45 -10.73
C ALA A 263 -4.89 7.04 -10.35
N ARG A 264 -5.61 6.36 -11.25
CA ARG A 264 -6.00 4.96 -11.11
C ARG A 264 -5.65 4.15 -12.34
N THR A 265 -5.54 2.84 -12.18
CA THR A 265 -5.39 1.91 -13.31
C THR A 265 -6.54 2.07 -14.31
N GLU A 266 -6.28 1.87 -15.60
CA GLU A 266 -7.31 2.12 -16.61
C GLU A 266 -8.42 1.05 -16.61
N LYS A 267 -8.14 -0.13 -16.05
CA LYS A 267 -9.00 -1.32 -16.14
C LYS A 267 -9.26 -1.94 -14.78
N ASN A 268 -10.38 -2.65 -14.70
CA ASN A 268 -10.70 -3.58 -13.63
C ASN A 268 -9.80 -4.81 -13.74
N ASP A 269 -9.31 -5.29 -12.59
CA ASP A 269 -8.62 -6.58 -12.50
C ASP A 269 -9.68 -7.69 -12.34
N TYR A 270 -9.54 -8.81 -13.05
CA TYR A 270 -10.34 -10.00 -12.79
C TYR A 270 -9.62 -11.27 -13.24
N LYS A 271 -9.86 -12.36 -12.51
CA LYS A 271 -9.21 -13.65 -12.72
C LYS A 271 -10.16 -14.78 -12.36
N LEU A 272 -10.20 -15.81 -13.20
CA LEU A 272 -10.92 -17.05 -12.97
C LEU A 272 -9.94 -18.20 -12.97
N ASP A 273 -9.86 -18.90 -11.85
CA ASP A 273 -9.06 -20.11 -11.68
C ASP A 273 -10.01 -21.29 -11.48
N LEU A 274 -9.73 -22.38 -12.18
CA LEU A 274 -10.51 -23.61 -12.14
C LEU A 274 -9.61 -24.79 -11.83
N ARG A 275 -10.14 -25.73 -11.05
CA ARG A 275 -9.51 -27.02 -10.79
C ARG A 275 -10.53 -28.12 -11.02
N LEU A 276 -10.14 -29.11 -11.81
CA LEU A 276 -10.85 -30.37 -11.96
C LEU A 276 -10.02 -31.48 -11.32
N SER A 277 -10.65 -32.31 -10.49
CA SER A 277 -10.02 -33.51 -9.97
C SER A 277 -10.93 -34.71 -10.08
N LYS A 278 -10.36 -35.86 -10.42
CA LYS A 278 -11.05 -37.15 -10.52
C LYS A 278 -10.35 -38.16 -9.63
N ASP A 279 -11.12 -38.82 -8.79
CA ASP A 279 -10.66 -39.94 -7.99
C ASP A 279 -11.08 -41.27 -8.63
N VAL A 280 -10.16 -42.23 -8.66
CA VAL A 280 -10.40 -43.61 -9.10
C VAL A 280 -9.85 -44.56 -8.04
N ARG A 281 -10.67 -45.52 -7.61
CA ARG A 281 -10.26 -46.57 -6.67
C ARG A 281 -9.87 -47.83 -7.44
N ILE A 282 -8.70 -48.39 -7.13
CA ILE A 282 -8.19 -49.65 -7.71
C ILE A 282 -7.66 -50.51 -6.55
N GLY A 283 -8.44 -51.51 -6.13
CA GLY A 283 -8.11 -52.32 -4.94
C GLY A 283 -8.06 -51.46 -3.67
N HIS A 284 -6.93 -51.52 -2.95
CA HIS A 284 -6.65 -50.69 -1.78
C HIS A 284 -6.07 -49.31 -2.14
N MET A 285 -5.70 -49.07 -3.41
CA MET A 285 -5.11 -47.82 -3.86
C MET A 285 -6.18 -46.83 -4.33
N ARG A 286 -5.97 -45.54 -4.03
CA ARG A 286 -6.71 -44.41 -4.59
C ARG A 286 -5.78 -43.59 -5.48
N LEU A 287 -6.14 -43.48 -6.75
CA LEU A 287 -5.45 -42.63 -7.72
C LEU A 287 -6.27 -41.36 -7.92
N GLN A 288 -5.63 -40.20 -7.83
CA GLN A 288 -6.25 -38.91 -8.08
C GLN A 288 -5.49 -38.18 -9.19
N GLY A 289 -6.19 -37.88 -10.28
CA GLY A 289 -5.73 -36.95 -11.31
C GLY A 289 -6.31 -35.56 -11.07
N LEU A 290 -5.52 -34.51 -11.26
CA LEU A 290 -5.98 -33.12 -11.22
C LEU A 290 -5.45 -32.29 -12.38
N VAL A 291 -6.28 -31.37 -12.84
CA VAL A 291 -5.96 -30.34 -13.84
C VAL A 291 -6.36 -28.99 -13.24
N GLU A 292 -5.42 -28.07 -13.17
CA GLU A 292 -5.61 -26.71 -12.68
C GLU A 292 -5.37 -25.73 -13.82
N GLY A 293 -6.33 -24.86 -14.07
CA GLY A 293 -6.22 -23.74 -15.00
C GLY A 293 -6.24 -22.44 -14.22
N PHE A 294 -5.17 -21.67 -14.29
CA PHE A 294 -5.08 -20.33 -13.71
C PHE A 294 -5.31 -19.29 -14.80
N ASN A 295 -6.01 -18.20 -14.46
CA ASN A 295 -6.41 -17.15 -15.39
C ASN A 295 -7.04 -17.74 -16.68
N VAL A 296 -8.05 -18.58 -16.51
CA VAL A 296 -8.74 -19.31 -17.60
C VAL A 296 -9.33 -18.32 -18.61
N LEU A 297 -9.74 -17.13 -18.19
CA LEU A 297 -10.23 -16.06 -19.09
C LEU A 297 -9.11 -15.41 -19.91
N ASN A 298 -7.83 -15.69 -19.60
CA ASN A 298 -6.65 -15.08 -20.20
C ASN A 298 -6.69 -13.55 -20.14
N THR A 299 -7.21 -13.01 -19.03
CA THR A 299 -7.32 -11.58 -18.80
C THR A 299 -5.94 -10.97 -18.57
N LYS A 300 -5.66 -9.85 -19.23
CA LYS A 300 -4.46 -9.06 -18.96
C LYS A 300 -4.70 -8.19 -17.73
N ASN A 301 -4.42 -8.74 -16.55
CA ASN A 301 -4.33 -7.94 -15.33
C ASN A 301 -2.98 -7.22 -15.36
N LEU A 302 -3.00 -5.91 -15.14
CA LEU A 302 -1.80 -5.07 -15.25
C LEU A 302 -1.41 -4.55 -13.88
N THR A 303 -0.11 -4.39 -13.66
CA THR A 303 0.43 -3.77 -12.46
C THR A 303 1.68 -2.95 -12.81
N ASN A 304 2.32 -2.33 -11.83
CA ASN A 304 3.51 -1.50 -12.02
C ASN A 304 3.33 -0.38 -13.06
N TYR A 305 2.38 0.53 -12.81
CA TYR A 305 2.15 1.67 -13.69
C TYR A 305 3.21 2.75 -13.50
N ASN A 306 3.64 3.39 -14.61
CA ASN A 306 4.48 4.57 -14.51
C ASN A 306 3.64 5.78 -14.07
N GLY A 307 3.75 6.16 -12.81
CA GLY A 307 3.08 7.34 -12.25
C GLY A 307 3.83 8.66 -12.43
N VAL A 308 4.92 8.73 -13.22
CA VAL A 308 5.65 9.99 -13.44
C VAL A 308 4.88 10.91 -14.38
N VAL A 309 4.27 11.97 -13.83
CA VAL A 309 3.56 13.00 -14.59
C VAL A 309 4.53 13.68 -15.54
N GLY A 310 4.10 13.85 -16.80
CA GLY A 310 4.91 14.44 -17.87
C GLY A 310 5.84 13.45 -18.60
N ALA A 311 5.97 12.20 -18.13
CA ALA A 311 6.66 11.16 -18.89
C ALA A 311 5.80 10.72 -20.09
N ARG A 312 6.43 10.40 -21.23
CA ARG A 312 5.74 9.82 -22.40
C ARG A 312 4.99 8.52 -22.07
N THR A 313 5.47 7.78 -21.08
CA THR A 313 4.90 6.53 -20.61
C THR A 313 4.01 6.68 -19.38
N TYR A 314 3.62 7.91 -19.02
CA TYR A 314 2.69 8.16 -17.91
C TYR A 314 1.41 7.32 -18.06
N LEU A 315 0.99 6.67 -16.97
CA LEU A 315 -0.13 5.72 -16.87
C LEU A 315 -0.02 4.47 -17.77
N GLN A 316 1.16 4.20 -18.33
CA GLN A 316 1.41 2.92 -19.00
C GLN A 316 1.86 1.88 -17.98
N ALA A 317 1.32 0.67 -18.11
CA ALA A 317 1.71 -0.48 -17.30
C ALA A 317 3.09 -1.01 -17.70
N ALA A 318 3.85 -1.50 -16.73
CA ALA A 318 5.10 -2.22 -16.95
C ALA A 318 4.92 -3.72 -16.70
N ASN A 319 5.94 -4.50 -17.07
CA ASN A 319 5.94 -5.94 -16.83
C ASN A 319 5.92 -6.27 -15.34
N SER A 320 5.31 -7.42 -15.01
CA SER A 320 5.28 -7.96 -13.67
C SER A 320 5.61 -9.45 -13.70
N THR A 321 6.38 -9.89 -12.70
CA THR A 321 6.71 -11.30 -12.48
C THR A 321 5.71 -11.99 -11.54
N ASP A 322 4.82 -11.24 -10.91
CA ASP A 322 3.84 -11.78 -9.96
C ASP A 322 2.83 -12.70 -10.68
N THR A 323 2.74 -13.94 -10.17
CA THR A 323 1.84 -15.02 -10.62
C THR A 323 0.37 -14.62 -10.75
N PHE A 324 -0.09 -13.63 -9.99
CA PHE A 324 -1.45 -13.12 -10.12
C PHE A 324 -1.69 -12.47 -11.50
N TYR A 325 -0.67 -11.81 -12.05
CA TYR A 325 -0.71 -11.06 -13.30
C TYR A 325 -0.20 -11.86 -14.51
N GLN A 326 0.15 -13.13 -14.31
CA GLN A 326 0.59 -13.99 -15.40
C GLN A 326 -0.57 -14.32 -16.38
N PRO A 327 -0.25 -14.61 -17.65
CA PRO A 327 -1.21 -15.16 -18.60
C PRO A 327 -1.82 -16.49 -18.14
N ARG A 328 -2.72 -17.06 -18.95
CA ARG A 328 -3.28 -18.39 -18.68
C ARG A 328 -2.17 -19.43 -18.43
N GLN A 329 -2.27 -20.16 -17.32
CA GLN A 329 -1.37 -21.26 -16.97
C GLN A 329 -2.17 -22.53 -16.73
N VAL A 330 -1.58 -23.67 -17.04
CA VAL A 330 -2.16 -24.99 -16.78
C VAL A 330 -1.16 -25.83 -16.00
N GLN A 331 -1.62 -26.43 -14.91
CA GLN A 331 -0.87 -27.36 -14.10
C GLN A 331 -1.58 -28.71 -14.09
N LEU A 332 -0.78 -29.78 -14.18
CA LEU A 332 -1.24 -31.15 -14.07
C LEU A 332 -0.66 -31.74 -12.79
N GLY A 333 -1.46 -32.52 -12.07
CA GLY A 333 -1.01 -33.20 -10.87
C GLY A 333 -1.58 -34.61 -10.79
N PHE A 334 -0.84 -35.46 -10.09
CA PHE A 334 -1.26 -36.82 -9.80
C PHE A 334 -0.91 -37.15 -8.36
N ARG A 335 -1.79 -37.86 -7.67
CA ARG A 335 -1.57 -38.32 -6.30
C ARG A 335 -1.98 -39.78 -6.19
N VAL A 336 -1.14 -40.56 -5.52
CA VAL A 336 -1.42 -41.94 -5.13
C VAL A 336 -1.57 -41.97 -3.61
N SER A 337 -2.58 -42.69 -3.12
CA SER A 337 -2.73 -43.03 -1.70
C SER A 337 -2.96 -44.54 -1.61
N TYR A 338 -2.28 -45.23 -0.69
CA TYR A 338 -2.34 -46.68 -0.52
C TYR A 338 -2.60 -47.07 0.93
#